data_AF-A0A0Q6VVQ5-F1
#
_entry.id   AF-A0A0Q6VVQ5-F1
#
_cell.length_a   1.000
_cell.length_b   1.000
_cell.length_c   1.000
_cell.angle_alpha   90.00
_cell.angle_beta   90.00
_cell.angle_gamma   90.00
#
_symmetry.space_group_name_H-M   'P 1'
#
loop_
_entity.id
_entity.type
_entity.pdbx_description
1 polymer ?
#
loop_
_entity_poly.entity_id
_entity_poly.type
_entity_poly.pdbx_seq_one_letter_code
_entity_poly.pdbx_strand_id
1 'polypeptide(L)'
;MQSYGELAMRQLIMDQLAKRTAESVTLTSAELSAFKVGDETIRLIDRGRGIWNPSAFDATLTIISDPSSEYDDGEIGDSLYRYSYQKGTEEGINTKLRKAIRLKVPIIMFRKIATSNFVPVFPVYVVEDDRPNRQFILALDESLRFLPNPTRLDSDQRRYAERVVRQRLHQPEFRAKVLLAYDTQCAVCVLKKGPLLDAAHITGDTESDGLPVVANGLALCKIHHSAYDANFLGISPDYVVHINAELLREVDGPMLKHGIQEMDSRNIVVPARLTDQPDRARLAARYEGFLAAG
;
A
#
# COMPACT_ATOMS: atom_id res chain seq x y z
N MET A 1 -18.12 -7.80 -31.73
CA MET A 1 -17.08 -7.16 -30.89
C MET A 1 -17.82 -6.20 -29.97
N GLN A 2 -18.26 -6.70 -28.81
CA GLN A 2 -19.13 -5.93 -27.91
C GLN A 2 -18.31 -4.79 -27.30
N SER A 3 -18.66 -3.55 -27.63
CA SER A 3 -18.27 -2.39 -26.82
C SER A 3 -18.80 -2.65 -25.41
N TYR A 4 -17.93 -2.98 -24.47
CA TYR A 4 -18.32 -3.03 -23.07
C TYR A 4 -18.90 -1.67 -22.69
N GLY A 5 -20.03 -1.66 -21.98
CA GLY A 5 -20.50 -0.44 -21.33
C GLY A 5 -19.42 0.07 -20.36
N GLU A 6 -19.35 1.38 -20.13
CA GLU A 6 -18.30 2.01 -19.31
C GLU A 6 -18.07 1.28 -17.97
N LEU A 7 -19.15 0.90 -17.29
CA LEU A 7 -19.08 0.20 -16.01
C LEU A 7 -18.40 -1.19 -16.12
N ALA A 8 -18.70 -1.94 -17.18
CA ALA A 8 -18.08 -3.23 -17.42
C ALA A 8 -16.58 -3.08 -17.73
N MET A 9 -16.20 -2.03 -18.49
CA MET A 9 -14.78 -1.74 -18.74
C MET A 9 -14.04 -1.34 -17.45
N ARG A 10 -14.65 -0.52 -16.58
CA ARG A 10 -14.07 -0.20 -15.26
C ARG A 10 -13.79 -1.45 -14.44
N GLN A 11 -14.74 -2.38 -14.39
CA GLN A 11 -14.58 -3.64 -13.66
C GLN A 11 -13.43 -4.48 -14.25
N LEU A 12 -13.37 -4.64 -15.58
CA LEU A 12 -12.30 -5.39 -16.25
C LEU A 12 -10.91 -4.80 -15.94
N ILE A 13 -10.78 -3.46 -15.95
CA ILE A 13 -9.53 -2.78 -15.59
C ILE A 13 -9.16 -3.07 -14.13
N MET A 14 -10.12 -2.96 -13.20
CA MET A 14 -9.88 -3.21 -11.77
C MET A 14 -9.51 -4.67 -11.48
N ASP A 15 -10.18 -5.64 -12.12
CA ASP A 15 -9.85 -7.06 -11.98
C ASP A 15 -8.44 -7.37 -12.49
N GLN A 16 -8.06 -6.74 -13.61
CA GLN A 16 -6.73 -6.91 -14.18
C GLN A 16 -5.65 -6.22 -13.34
N LEU A 17 -5.95 -5.06 -12.76
CA LEU A 17 -5.08 -4.42 -11.76
C LEU A 17 -4.90 -5.32 -10.54
N ALA A 18 -5.97 -5.93 -10.02
CA ALA A 18 -5.92 -6.83 -8.87
C ALA A 18 -4.99 -8.03 -9.15
N LYS A 19 -5.12 -8.68 -10.31
CA LYS A 19 -4.23 -9.76 -10.75
C LYS A 19 -2.78 -9.30 -10.83
N ARG A 20 -2.53 -8.16 -11.47
CA ARG A 20 -1.17 -7.62 -11.62
C ARG A 20 -0.54 -7.27 -10.27
N THR A 21 -1.33 -6.73 -9.33
CA THR A 21 -0.86 -6.37 -7.98
C THR A 21 -0.63 -7.56 -7.08
N ALA A 22 -1.28 -8.70 -7.36
CA ALA A 22 -1.00 -9.96 -6.68
C ALA A 22 0.38 -10.51 -7.05
N GLU A 23 0.90 -10.20 -8.25
CA GLU A 23 2.23 -10.62 -8.73
C GLU A 23 3.34 -9.63 -8.38
N SER A 24 3.07 -8.33 -8.55
CA SER A 24 4.01 -7.23 -8.28
C SER A 24 3.35 -6.20 -7.40
N VAL A 25 4.00 -5.84 -6.30
CA VAL A 25 3.42 -4.94 -5.30
C VAL A 25 3.30 -3.50 -5.81
N THR A 26 4.08 -3.13 -6.83
CA THR A 26 4.03 -1.81 -7.46
C THR A 26 3.78 -1.92 -8.96
N LEU A 27 3.28 -0.81 -9.52
CA LEU A 27 3.09 -0.59 -10.96
C LEU A 27 3.94 0.60 -11.39
N THR A 28 4.64 0.45 -12.50
CA THR A 28 5.46 1.54 -13.05
C THR A 28 4.63 2.50 -13.91
N SER A 29 5.11 3.74 -14.07
CA SER A 29 4.50 4.68 -15.03
C SER A 29 4.47 4.14 -16.46
N ALA A 30 5.44 3.31 -16.84
CA ALA A 30 5.52 2.70 -18.16
C ALA A 30 4.38 1.69 -18.35
N GLU A 31 4.17 0.80 -17.37
CA GLU A 31 3.06 -0.15 -17.38
C GLU A 31 1.71 0.57 -17.39
N LEU A 32 1.52 1.60 -16.55
CA LEU A 32 0.27 2.36 -16.49
C LEU A 32 0.01 3.19 -17.76
N SER A 33 1.03 3.52 -18.54
CA SER A 33 0.86 4.23 -19.82
C SER A 33 0.33 3.31 -20.93
N ALA A 34 0.52 2.00 -20.81
CA ALA A 34 0.15 0.99 -21.81
C ALA A 34 -0.32 -0.31 -21.12
N PHE A 35 -1.36 -0.20 -20.29
CA PHE A 35 -1.83 -1.31 -19.47
C PHE A 35 -2.68 -2.28 -20.30
N LYS A 36 -2.37 -3.58 -20.23
CA LYS A 36 -3.08 -4.62 -20.99
C LYS A 36 -4.31 -5.10 -20.22
N VAL A 37 -5.48 -5.09 -20.87
CA VAL A 37 -6.75 -5.63 -20.34
C VAL A 37 -7.36 -6.52 -21.43
N GLY A 38 -7.20 -7.84 -21.29
CA GLY A 38 -7.45 -8.76 -22.40
C GLY A 38 -6.56 -8.40 -23.60
N ASP A 39 -7.18 -8.25 -24.77
CA ASP A 39 -6.48 -7.85 -26.00
C ASP A 39 -6.32 -6.33 -26.15
N GLU A 40 -6.96 -5.53 -25.28
CA GLU A 40 -6.92 -4.08 -25.34
C GLU A 40 -5.72 -3.50 -24.58
N THR A 41 -5.24 -2.35 -25.07
CA THR A 41 -4.22 -1.55 -24.38
C THR A 41 -4.84 -0.23 -23.96
N ILE A 42 -4.93 -0.04 -22.65
CA ILE A 42 -5.61 1.10 -22.04
C ILE A 42 -4.57 1.93 -21.30
N ARG A 43 -4.58 3.24 -21.53
CA ARG A 43 -3.80 4.19 -20.75
C ARG A 43 -4.52 4.48 -19.44
N LEU A 44 -3.83 4.33 -18.31
CA LEU A 44 -4.37 4.54 -16.96
C LEU A 44 -3.81 5.78 -16.26
N ILE A 45 -2.80 6.45 -16.81
CA ILE A 45 -2.26 7.71 -16.25
C ILE A 45 -1.95 8.72 -17.34
N ASP A 46 -2.01 10.02 -17.00
CA ASP A 46 -1.44 11.08 -17.83
C ASP A 46 -0.06 11.50 -17.32
N ARG A 47 0.90 11.70 -18.21
CA ARG A 47 2.25 12.11 -17.80
C ARG A 47 2.18 13.58 -17.38
N GLY A 48 2.40 13.85 -16.10
CA GLY A 48 2.43 15.22 -15.55
C GLY A 48 1.06 15.79 -15.15
N ARG A 49 0.00 14.98 -15.08
CA ARG A 49 -1.29 15.40 -14.50
C ARG A 49 -1.78 14.39 -13.47
N GLY A 50 -2.44 14.91 -12.43
CA GLY A 50 -3.03 14.11 -11.37
C GLY A 50 -4.30 13.38 -11.79
N ILE A 51 -5.08 13.93 -12.73
CA ILE A 51 -6.38 13.38 -13.13
C ILE A 51 -6.31 12.88 -14.57
N TRP A 52 -6.77 11.63 -14.81
CA TRP A 52 -6.87 11.06 -16.15
C TRP A 52 -8.32 10.76 -16.55
N ASN A 53 -8.70 11.38 -17.68
CA ASN A 53 -10.06 11.42 -18.19
C ASN A 53 -10.09 10.90 -19.64
N PRO A 54 -10.07 9.56 -19.86
CA PRO A 54 -10.14 9.01 -21.21
C PRO A 54 -11.41 9.45 -21.94
N SER A 55 -11.32 9.66 -23.26
CA SER A 55 -12.43 10.16 -24.07
C SER A 55 -13.64 9.21 -24.09
N ALA A 56 -13.39 7.91 -24.04
CA ALA A 56 -14.41 6.85 -24.04
C ALA A 56 -15.21 6.71 -22.73
N PHE A 57 -14.88 7.50 -21.69
CA PHE A 57 -15.52 7.42 -20.37
C PHE A 57 -16.23 8.73 -20.06
N ASP A 58 -17.47 8.68 -19.57
CA ASP A 58 -18.24 9.85 -19.17
C ASP A 58 -17.69 10.47 -17.87
N ALA A 59 -17.20 9.65 -16.94
CA ALA A 59 -16.61 10.07 -15.67
C ALA A 59 -15.09 9.81 -15.61
N THR A 60 -14.42 10.37 -14.61
CA THR A 60 -12.98 10.20 -14.40
C THR A 60 -12.64 8.72 -14.23
N LEU A 61 -11.55 8.26 -14.85
CA LEU A 61 -11.13 6.86 -14.70
C LEU A 61 -10.17 6.73 -13.53
N THR A 62 -9.10 7.52 -13.52
CA THR A 62 -8.05 7.42 -12.51
C THR A 62 -7.60 8.79 -12.01
N ILE A 63 -7.07 8.78 -10.80
CA ILE A 63 -6.37 9.90 -10.18
C ILE A 63 -5.02 9.43 -9.63
N ILE A 64 -4.06 10.34 -9.52
CA ILE A 64 -2.78 10.16 -8.85
C ILE A 64 -2.78 11.05 -7.62
N SER A 65 -2.47 10.45 -6.47
CA SER A 65 -2.21 11.16 -5.22
C SER A 65 -0.73 10.96 -4.85
N ASP A 66 -0.02 12.07 -4.71
CA ASP A 66 1.40 12.11 -4.37
C ASP A 66 1.58 12.77 -2.99
N PRO A 67 1.93 11.99 -1.95
CA PRO A 67 2.13 12.50 -0.58
C PRO A 67 3.23 13.56 -0.48
N SER A 68 4.13 13.62 -1.46
CA SER A 68 5.25 14.57 -1.49
C SER A 68 4.96 15.79 -2.36
N SER A 69 3.75 15.92 -2.90
CA SER A 69 3.37 17.06 -3.74
C SER A 69 2.97 18.28 -2.91
N GLU A 70 2.86 19.42 -3.58
CA GLU A 70 2.34 20.66 -3.00
C GLU A 70 0.84 20.65 -2.70
N TYR A 71 0.13 19.59 -3.13
CA TYR A 71 -1.27 19.42 -2.85
C TYR A 71 -1.44 18.86 -1.44
N ASP A 72 -2.33 19.47 -0.66
CA ASP A 72 -2.72 18.96 0.65
C ASP A 72 -3.72 17.80 0.48
N ASP A 73 -3.30 16.75 -0.23
CA ASP A 73 -4.05 15.51 -0.30
C ASP A 73 -3.80 14.70 0.97
N GLY A 74 -4.85 14.32 1.67
CA GLY A 74 -4.70 13.71 2.98
C GLY A 74 -6.04 13.28 3.56
N GLU A 75 -6.02 12.66 4.72
CA GLU A 75 -7.26 12.26 5.36
C GLU A 75 -8.03 13.47 5.89
N ILE A 76 -9.37 13.38 5.84
CA ILE A 76 -10.28 14.29 6.54
C ILE A 76 -11.06 13.47 7.56
N GLY A 77 -10.92 13.84 8.83
CA GLY A 77 -11.47 13.03 9.91
C GLY A 77 -10.88 11.63 9.86
N ASP A 78 -11.73 10.63 10.04
CA ASP A 78 -11.28 9.27 10.36
C ASP A 78 -11.53 8.24 9.23
N SER A 79 -12.28 8.60 8.19
CA SER A 79 -12.71 7.69 7.08
C SER A 79 -12.40 8.17 5.68
N LEU A 80 -12.28 9.48 5.49
CA LEU A 80 -12.38 10.09 4.16
C LEU A 80 -11.04 10.58 3.68
N TYR A 81 -10.86 10.54 2.37
CA TYR A 81 -9.65 11.02 1.72
C TYR A 81 -9.94 12.31 0.95
N ARG A 82 -9.23 13.38 1.28
CA ARG A 82 -9.22 14.66 0.56
C ARG A 82 -8.40 14.52 -0.70
N TYR A 83 -8.97 14.96 -1.81
CA TYR A 83 -8.24 15.09 -3.07
C TYR A 83 -8.39 16.51 -3.61
N SER A 84 -7.28 17.22 -3.67
CA SER A 84 -7.23 18.61 -4.10
C SER A 84 -7.62 18.74 -5.57
N TYR A 85 -8.29 19.84 -5.92
CA TYR A 85 -8.51 20.16 -7.33
C TYR A 85 -7.18 20.33 -8.06
N GLN A 86 -7.13 19.86 -9.32
CA GLN A 86 -6.01 20.22 -10.18
C GLN A 86 -5.97 21.75 -10.38
N LYS A 87 -4.79 22.35 -10.20
CA LYS A 87 -4.56 23.79 -10.45
C LYS A 87 -4.93 24.17 -11.88
N GLY A 88 -5.55 25.35 -12.04
CA GLY A 88 -6.09 25.84 -13.31
C GLY A 88 -7.56 26.22 -13.22
N THR A 89 -8.27 26.14 -14.34
CA THR A 89 -9.71 26.45 -14.40
C THR A 89 -10.54 25.42 -13.62
N GLU A 90 -11.49 25.90 -12.81
CA GLU A 90 -12.40 25.03 -12.04
C GLU A 90 -13.30 24.18 -12.93
N GLU A 91 -13.55 24.64 -14.15
CA GLU A 91 -14.18 23.90 -15.25
C GLU A 91 -13.11 23.31 -16.16
N GLY A 92 -13.20 22.01 -16.44
CA GLY A 92 -12.20 21.28 -17.23
C GLY A 92 -12.01 19.87 -16.72
N ILE A 93 -10.80 19.53 -16.29
CA ILE A 93 -10.43 18.17 -15.86
C ILE A 93 -11.24 17.69 -14.63
N ASN A 94 -11.63 18.62 -13.74
CA ASN A 94 -12.42 18.33 -12.53
C ASN A 94 -13.89 17.97 -12.84
N THR A 95 -14.39 18.33 -14.03
CA THR A 95 -15.80 18.10 -14.42
C THR A 95 -16.17 16.61 -14.45
N LYS A 96 -15.23 15.74 -14.85
CA LYS A 96 -15.49 14.29 -14.89
C LYS A 96 -15.45 13.64 -13.50
N LEU A 97 -14.80 14.23 -12.50
CA LEU A 97 -14.91 13.80 -11.10
C LEU A 97 -16.31 14.14 -10.55
N ARG A 98 -16.84 15.33 -10.86
CA ARG A 98 -18.24 15.67 -10.53
C ARG A 98 -19.25 14.75 -11.20
N LYS A 99 -18.99 14.32 -12.43
CA LYS A 99 -19.79 13.27 -13.10
C LYS A 99 -19.70 11.93 -12.38
N ALA A 100 -18.53 11.55 -11.84
CA ALA A 100 -18.37 10.30 -11.07
C ALA A 100 -19.30 10.28 -9.85
N ILE A 101 -19.47 11.41 -9.15
CA ILE A 101 -20.43 11.57 -8.04
C ILE A 101 -21.86 11.26 -8.52
N ARG A 102 -22.31 11.94 -9.59
CA ARG A 102 -23.68 11.82 -10.12
C ARG A 102 -23.99 10.43 -10.68
N LEU A 103 -23.06 9.88 -11.46
CA LEU A 103 -23.17 8.56 -12.09
C LEU A 103 -22.90 7.43 -11.11
N LYS A 104 -22.42 7.74 -9.91
CA LYS A 104 -22.17 6.79 -8.85
C LYS A 104 -21.15 5.69 -9.20
N VAL A 105 -20.24 5.96 -10.15
CA VAL A 105 -19.26 4.99 -10.65
C VAL A 105 -17.93 5.04 -9.87
N PRO A 106 -17.24 3.89 -9.69
CA PRO A 106 -15.95 3.85 -9.01
C PRO A 106 -14.81 4.36 -9.90
N ILE A 107 -13.79 4.93 -9.28
CA ILE A 107 -12.52 5.36 -9.89
C ILE A 107 -11.36 4.57 -9.28
N ILE A 108 -10.17 4.71 -9.88
CA ILE A 108 -8.92 4.13 -9.38
C ILE A 108 -8.02 5.27 -8.89
N MET A 109 -7.56 5.19 -7.64
CA MET A 109 -6.55 6.11 -7.12
C MET A 109 -5.18 5.43 -7.14
N PHE A 110 -4.20 6.02 -7.82
CA PHE A 110 -2.81 5.58 -7.75
C PHE A 110 -2.06 6.41 -6.71
N ARG A 111 -1.60 5.74 -5.66
CA ARG A 111 -0.70 6.32 -4.66
C ARG A 111 0.73 6.25 -5.16
N LYS A 112 1.38 7.39 -5.31
CA LYS A 112 2.79 7.44 -5.70
C LYS A 112 3.66 7.18 -4.47
N ILE A 113 4.55 6.19 -4.56
CA ILE A 113 5.41 5.79 -3.44
C ILE A 113 6.90 6.06 -3.68
N ALA A 114 7.29 6.15 -4.95
CA ALA A 114 8.64 6.50 -5.38
C ALA A 114 8.56 7.05 -6.81
N THR A 115 9.70 7.49 -7.35
CA THR A 115 9.79 7.92 -8.75
C THR A 115 9.26 6.83 -9.67
N SER A 116 8.21 7.17 -10.43
CA SER A 116 7.56 6.29 -11.40
C SER A 116 6.94 5.00 -10.84
N ASN A 117 6.76 4.86 -9.52
CA ASN A 117 6.17 3.68 -8.88
C ASN A 117 4.89 4.02 -8.13
N PHE A 118 3.86 3.21 -8.36
CA PHE A 118 2.50 3.46 -7.86
C PHE A 118 1.89 2.21 -7.24
N VAL A 119 1.06 2.43 -6.22
CA VAL A 119 0.17 1.44 -5.63
C VAL A 119 -1.26 1.81 -5.98
N PRO A 120 -2.04 0.94 -6.63
CA PRO A 120 -3.43 1.22 -6.94
C PRO A 120 -4.33 0.97 -5.73
N VAL A 121 -5.28 1.87 -5.51
CA VAL A 121 -6.36 1.79 -4.52
C VAL A 121 -7.68 1.85 -5.31
N PHE A 122 -8.44 0.77 -5.28
CA PHE A 122 -9.71 0.64 -5.99
C PHE A 122 -10.59 -0.47 -5.40
N PRO A 123 -11.92 -0.38 -5.51
CA PRO A 123 -12.66 0.79 -5.99
C PRO A 123 -12.56 1.97 -5.00
N VAL A 124 -12.56 3.19 -5.54
CA VAL A 124 -12.66 4.45 -4.78
C VAL A 124 -13.86 5.23 -5.31
N TYR A 125 -14.59 5.91 -4.45
CA TYR A 125 -15.77 6.68 -4.83
C TYR A 125 -15.60 8.15 -4.48
N VAL A 126 -15.87 9.04 -5.44
CA VAL A 126 -16.01 10.47 -5.15
C VAL A 126 -17.39 10.67 -4.52
N VAL A 127 -17.44 11.13 -3.26
CA VAL A 127 -18.68 11.26 -2.49
C VAL A 127 -19.15 12.71 -2.39
N GLU A 128 -18.23 13.67 -2.42
CA GLU A 128 -18.56 15.09 -2.28
C GLU A 128 -17.64 15.99 -3.11
N ASP A 129 -18.21 17.12 -3.56
CA ASP A 129 -17.53 18.22 -4.26
C ASP A 129 -17.52 19.44 -3.32
N ASP A 130 -16.50 19.55 -2.47
CA ASP A 130 -16.33 20.65 -1.52
C ASP A 130 -15.66 21.84 -2.22
N ARG A 131 -16.50 22.61 -2.91
CA ARG A 131 -16.07 23.77 -3.70
C ARG A 131 -15.43 24.89 -2.88
N PRO A 132 -15.97 25.28 -1.70
CA PRO A 132 -15.33 26.30 -0.87
C PRO A 132 -13.86 26.01 -0.56
N ASN A 133 -13.52 24.73 -0.31
CA ASN A 133 -12.14 24.30 -0.05
C ASN A 133 -11.41 23.77 -1.30
N ARG A 134 -12.04 23.81 -2.48
CA ARG A 134 -11.50 23.35 -3.77
C ARG A 134 -10.94 21.92 -3.70
N GLN A 135 -11.75 21.01 -3.15
CA GLN A 135 -11.37 19.62 -2.93
C GLN A 135 -12.54 18.67 -3.22
N PHE A 136 -12.18 17.42 -3.51
CA PHE A 136 -13.10 16.30 -3.54
C PHE A 136 -12.91 15.45 -2.29
N ILE A 137 -14.01 14.87 -1.82
CA ILE A 137 -13.99 13.89 -0.74
C ILE A 137 -14.16 12.51 -1.34
N LEU A 138 -13.27 11.59 -0.99
CA LEU A 138 -13.24 10.23 -1.50
C LEU A 138 -13.52 9.22 -0.38
N ALA A 139 -14.34 8.22 -0.70
CA ALA A 139 -14.50 7.00 0.08
C ALA A 139 -13.64 5.88 -0.53
N LEU A 140 -12.74 5.29 0.28
CA LEU A 140 -11.80 4.25 -0.16
C LEU A 140 -12.39 2.84 -0.24
N ASP A 141 -13.66 2.71 0.15
CA ASP A 141 -14.43 1.48 0.11
C ASP A 141 -15.92 1.79 -0.06
N GLU A 142 -16.67 0.84 -0.59
CA GLU A 142 -18.12 0.97 -0.80
C GLU A 142 -18.88 1.07 0.53
N SER A 143 -18.42 0.41 1.59
CA SER A 143 -19.03 0.53 2.93
C SER A 143 -19.04 1.97 3.46
N LEU A 144 -17.95 2.71 3.23
CA LEU A 144 -17.80 4.10 3.68
C LEU A 144 -18.68 5.06 2.88
N ARG A 145 -19.02 4.68 1.65
CA ARG A 145 -19.88 5.47 0.76
C ARG A 145 -21.31 5.61 1.29
N PHE A 146 -21.80 4.60 2.01
CA PHE A 146 -23.17 4.57 2.55
C PHE A 146 -23.28 5.12 3.97
N LEU A 147 -22.17 5.62 4.53
CA LEU A 147 -22.22 6.28 5.84
C LEU A 147 -23.05 7.57 5.72
N PRO A 148 -24.08 7.75 6.58
CA PRO A 148 -25.06 8.81 6.42
C PRO A 148 -24.47 10.21 6.61
N ASN A 149 -23.39 10.35 7.37
CA ASN A 149 -22.65 11.60 7.51
C ASN A 149 -21.15 11.32 7.66
N PRO A 150 -20.40 11.25 6.56
CA PRO A 150 -19.01 10.81 6.62
C PRO A 150 -18.07 11.84 7.26
N THR A 151 -18.53 13.08 7.48
CA THR A 151 -17.78 14.13 8.20
C THR A 151 -18.09 14.17 9.70
N ARG A 152 -19.11 13.42 10.17
CA ARG A 152 -19.48 13.30 11.59
C ARG A 152 -19.88 11.85 11.91
N LEU A 153 -18.88 11.02 12.18
CA LEU A 153 -19.06 9.63 12.56
C LEU A 153 -19.24 9.47 14.08
N ASP A 154 -20.05 8.50 14.50
CA ASP A 154 -20.03 8.01 15.88
C ASP A 154 -18.77 7.17 16.16
N SER A 155 -18.56 6.75 17.41
CA SER A 155 -17.33 6.04 17.82
C SER A 155 -17.11 4.71 17.11
N ASP A 156 -18.19 3.98 16.81
CA ASP A 156 -18.11 2.65 16.20
C ASP A 156 -17.87 2.79 14.70
N GLN A 157 -18.58 3.72 14.06
CA GLN A 157 -18.36 4.10 12.66
C GLN A 157 -16.94 4.62 12.45
N ARG A 158 -16.42 5.42 13.37
CA ARG A 158 -15.03 5.92 13.35
C ARG A 158 -14.02 4.79 13.40
N ARG A 159 -14.16 3.86 14.34
CA ARG A 159 -13.24 2.71 14.45
C ARG A 159 -13.27 1.84 13.19
N TYR A 160 -14.46 1.63 12.64
CA TYR A 160 -14.63 0.89 11.39
C TYR A 160 -13.94 1.60 10.22
N ALA A 161 -14.16 2.90 10.10
CA ALA A 161 -13.55 3.78 9.13
C ALA A 161 -12.02 3.75 9.15
N GLU A 162 -11.42 3.99 10.32
CA GLU A 162 -9.97 3.98 10.52
C GLU A 162 -9.37 2.63 10.10
N ARG A 163 -10.05 1.52 10.42
CA ARG A 163 -9.65 0.18 10.00
C ARG A 163 -9.67 0.04 8.48
N VAL A 164 -10.72 0.52 7.81
CA VAL A 164 -10.83 0.47 6.35
C VAL A 164 -9.72 1.29 5.71
N VAL A 165 -9.48 2.52 6.15
CA VAL A 165 -8.40 3.37 5.63
C VAL A 165 -7.03 2.69 5.82
N ARG A 166 -6.75 2.17 7.03
CA ARG A 166 -5.51 1.44 7.31
C ARG A 166 -5.30 0.24 6.39
N GLN A 167 -6.34 -0.56 6.17
CA GLN A 167 -6.27 -1.76 5.32
C GLN A 167 -6.16 -1.45 3.83
N ARG A 168 -6.80 -0.37 3.37
CA ARG A 168 -6.94 -0.06 1.94
C ARG A 168 -5.87 0.90 1.42
N LEU A 169 -5.29 1.71 2.31
CA LEU A 169 -4.31 2.74 1.97
C LEU A 169 -2.96 2.50 2.64
N HIS A 170 -2.90 2.57 3.97
CA HIS A 170 -1.63 2.62 4.69
C HIS A 170 -0.84 1.31 4.61
N GLN A 171 -1.49 0.17 4.86
CA GLN A 171 -0.81 -1.12 4.83
C GLN A 171 -0.28 -1.47 3.43
N PRO A 172 -1.06 -1.35 2.33
CA PRO A 172 -0.53 -1.54 0.99
C PRO A 172 0.60 -0.56 0.64
N GLU A 173 0.48 0.71 1.02
CA GLU A 173 1.50 1.73 0.76
C GLU A 173 2.81 1.43 1.50
N PHE A 174 2.74 1.13 2.80
CA PHE A 174 3.89 0.76 3.61
C PHE A 174 4.55 -0.50 3.06
N ARG A 175 3.75 -1.55 2.80
CA ARG A 175 4.20 -2.80 2.21
C ARG A 175 5.00 -2.56 0.93
N ALA A 176 4.46 -1.75 0.03
CA ALA A 176 5.08 -1.46 -1.26
C ALA A 176 6.39 -0.68 -1.11
N LYS A 177 6.44 0.30 -0.20
CA LYS A 177 7.67 1.07 0.08
C LYS A 177 8.78 0.17 0.61
N VAL A 178 8.48 -0.68 1.59
CA VAL A 178 9.46 -1.62 2.17
C VAL A 178 9.94 -2.62 1.12
N LEU A 179 9.03 -3.25 0.38
CA LEU A 179 9.41 -4.22 -0.65
C LEU A 179 10.25 -3.59 -1.77
N LEU A 180 9.95 -2.36 -2.16
CA LEU A 180 10.74 -1.63 -3.14
C LEU A 180 12.16 -1.34 -2.62
N ALA A 181 12.30 -0.91 -1.37
CA ALA A 181 13.61 -0.62 -0.76
C ALA A 181 14.51 -1.86 -0.61
N TYR A 182 13.90 -3.04 -0.51
CA TYR A 182 14.57 -4.33 -0.40
C TYR A 182 14.74 -5.07 -1.75
N ASP A 183 14.48 -4.41 -2.88
CA ASP A 183 14.51 -5.03 -4.22
C ASP A 183 13.62 -6.28 -4.34
N THR A 184 12.47 -6.27 -3.63
CA THR A 184 11.49 -7.36 -3.59
C THR A 184 12.12 -8.70 -3.18
N GLN A 185 12.92 -8.70 -2.11
CA GLN A 185 13.51 -9.91 -1.55
C GLN A 185 13.34 -9.99 -0.02
N CYS A 186 13.30 -11.21 0.51
CA CYS A 186 13.35 -11.43 1.96
C CYS A 186 14.71 -10.96 2.51
N ALA A 187 14.71 -10.16 3.56
CA ALA A 187 15.89 -9.69 4.28
C ALA A 187 16.72 -10.84 4.85
N VAL A 188 16.07 -11.94 5.25
CA VAL A 188 16.73 -13.09 5.89
C VAL A 188 17.22 -14.12 4.87
N CYS A 189 16.32 -14.64 4.02
CA CYS A 189 16.64 -15.76 3.11
C CYS A 189 16.80 -15.36 1.64
N VAL A 190 16.69 -14.07 1.30
CA VAL A 190 16.89 -13.54 -0.05
C VAL A 190 15.88 -14.09 -1.09
N LEU A 191 14.75 -14.65 -0.66
CA LEU A 191 13.67 -15.12 -1.54
C LEU A 191 13.10 -13.95 -2.36
N LYS A 192 13.20 -14.02 -3.69
CA LYS A 192 12.75 -12.96 -4.63
C LYS A 192 11.37 -13.24 -5.22
N LYS A 193 10.37 -13.46 -4.36
CA LYS A 193 8.99 -13.79 -4.77
C LYS A 193 8.01 -12.89 -4.04
N GLY A 194 7.73 -11.71 -4.59
CA GLY A 194 6.85 -10.68 -4.03
C GLY A 194 5.54 -11.18 -3.39
N PRO A 195 4.78 -12.12 -4.01
CA PRO A 195 3.55 -12.66 -3.41
C PRO A 195 3.78 -13.41 -2.08
N LEU A 196 4.99 -13.94 -1.87
CA LEU A 196 5.41 -14.66 -0.67
C LEU A 196 6.12 -13.76 0.35
N LEU A 197 6.25 -12.47 0.07
CA LEU A 197 6.86 -11.50 0.98
C LEU A 197 5.81 -10.67 1.70
N ASP A 198 6.20 -10.09 2.82
CA ASP A 198 5.49 -9.11 3.63
C ASP A 198 6.42 -7.99 4.05
N ALA A 199 5.83 -6.90 4.55
CA ALA A 199 6.54 -5.88 5.28
C ALA A 199 6.19 -6.05 6.77
N ALA A 200 7.14 -6.58 7.52
CA ALA A 200 7.04 -6.68 8.97
C ALA A 200 7.42 -5.34 9.59
N HIS A 201 6.66 -4.90 10.59
CA HIS A 201 7.07 -3.76 11.40
C HIS A 201 8.12 -4.19 12.42
N ILE A 202 9.12 -3.36 12.67
CA ILE A 202 10.07 -3.58 13.76
C ILE A 202 9.40 -3.19 15.08
N THR A 203 8.88 -1.97 15.13
CA THR A 203 7.98 -1.47 16.18
C THR A 203 6.54 -1.56 15.69
N GLY A 204 5.67 -2.25 16.43
CA GLY A 204 4.31 -2.56 15.99
C GLY A 204 3.52 -1.32 15.58
N ASP A 205 2.69 -1.44 14.54
CA ASP A 205 1.93 -0.30 13.97
C ASP A 205 0.78 0.20 14.85
N THR A 206 0.51 -0.47 15.96
CA THR A 206 -0.40 0.00 17.02
C THR A 206 0.33 0.72 18.16
N GLU A 207 1.66 0.72 18.16
CA GLU A 207 2.49 1.38 19.17
C GLU A 207 2.67 2.87 18.84
N SER A 208 2.92 3.69 19.86
CA SER A 208 2.96 5.15 19.73
C SER A 208 4.02 5.68 18.76
N ASP A 209 5.10 4.92 18.56
CA ASP A 209 6.20 5.21 17.68
C ASP A 209 6.26 4.27 16.46
N GLY A 210 5.21 3.46 16.22
CA GLY A 210 5.05 2.51 15.11
C GLY A 210 4.85 3.16 13.73
N LEU A 211 5.69 4.13 13.38
CA LEU A 211 5.56 4.91 12.15
C LEU A 211 5.69 4.00 10.91
N PRO A 212 4.84 4.20 9.86
CA PRO A 212 4.89 3.42 8.62
C PRO A 212 5.99 3.94 7.67
N VAL A 213 7.23 3.96 8.16
CA VAL A 213 8.42 4.40 7.42
C VAL A 213 9.33 3.21 7.12
N VAL A 214 10.07 3.26 6.01
CA VAL A 214 10.89 2.12 5.56
C VAL A 214 11.90 1.68 6.63
N ALA A 215 12.50 2.62 7.37
CA ALA A 215 13.41 2.32 8.48
C ALA A 215 12.75 1.56 9.66
N ASN A 216 11.41 1.52 9.75
CA ASN A 216 10.66 0.70 10.69
C ASN A 216 10.13 -0.60 10.04
N GLY A 217 10.60 -0.94 8.84
CA GLY A 217 10.08 -2.06 8.05
C GLY A 217 11.17 -3.04 7.66
N LEU A 218 10.82 -4.33 7.68
CA LEU A 218 11.62 -5.43 7.16
C LEU A 218 10.84 -6.15 6.07
N ALA A 219 11.44 -6.33 4.89
CA ALA A 219 10.85 -7.20 3.87
C ALA A 219 11.12 -8.66 4.27
N LEU A 220 10.12 -9.42 4.73
CA LEU A 220 10.29 -10.80 5.18
C LEU A 220 9.41 -11.75 4.36
N CYS A 221 9.87 -12.97 4.12
CA CYS A 221 8.96 -13.99 3.57
C CYS A 221 7.92 -14.41 4.63
N LYS A 222 6.80 -15.00 4.22
CA LYS A 222 5.72 -15.42 5.14
C LYS A 222 6.23 -16.19 6.36
N ILE A 223 7.22 -17.07 6.16
CA ILE A 223 7.78 -17.90 7.24
C ILE A 223 8.63 -17.06 8.20
N HIS A 224 9.55 -16.23 7.68
CA HIS A 224 10.39 -15.37 8.52
C HIS A 224 9.59 -14.27 9.22
N HIS A 225 8.54 -13.77 8.59
CA HIS A 225 7.63 -12.81 9.21
C HIS A 225 6.93 -13.44 10.42
N SER A 226 6.27 -14.58 10.24
CA SER A 226 5.62 -15.27 11.36
C SER A 226 6.61 -15.69 12.45
N ALA A 227 7.82 -16.13 12.10
CA ALA A 227 8.86 -16.47 13.06
C ALA A 227 9.34 -15.24 13.85
N TYR A 228 9.45 -14.09 13.20
CA TYR A 228 9.83 -12.83 13.83
C TYR A 228 8.76 -12.35 14.81
N ASP A 229 7.49 -12.35 14.39
CA ASP A 229 6.37 -11.93 15.24
C ASP A 229 6.20 -12.85 16.47
N ALA A 230 6.41 -14.16 16.29
CA ALA A 230 6.28 -15.16 17.35
C ALA A 230 7.51 -15.27 18.27
N ASN A 231 8.54 -14.42 18.11
CA ASN A 231 9.81 -14.49 18.85
C ASN A 231 10.60 -15.80 18.65
N PHE A 232 10.38 -16.53 17.55
CA PHE A 232 11.25 -17.63 17.15
C PHE A 232 12.51 -17.13 16.44
N LEU A 233 12.43 -15.94 15.84
CA LEU A 233 13.52 -15.26 15.16
C LEU A 233 13.65 -13.83 15.70
N GLY A 234 14.83 -13.47 16.19
CA GLY A 234 15.23 -12.11 16.55
C GLY A 234 16.21 -11.54 15.52
N ILE A 235 16.29 -10.22 15.43
CA ILE A 235 17.31 -9.52 14.65
C ILE A 235 17.95 -8.48 15.56
N SER A 236 19.25 -8.58 15.78
CA SER A 236 20.00 -7.67 16.65
C SER A 236 20.20 -6.29 15.98
N PRO A 237 20.59 -5.24 16.75
CA PRO A 237 20.93 -3.92 16.21
C PRO A 237 22.09 -3.93 15.22
N ASP A 238 22.88 -5.00 15.19
CA ASP A 238 23.98 -5.22 14.25
C ASP A 238 23.56 -5.99 13.00
N TYR A 239 22.24 -6.12 12.80
CA TYR A 239 21.62 -6.79 11.64
C TYR A 239 21.91 -8.29 11.58
N VAL A 240 22.13 -8.93 12.73
CA VAL A 240 22.38 -10.37 12.84
C VAL A 240 21.10 -11.09 13.25
N VAL A 241 20.76 -12.16 12.53
CA VAL A 241 19.64 -13.05 12.85
C VAL A 241 20.00 -13.94 14.03
N HIS A 242 19.06 -14.11 14.96
CA HIS A 242 19.16 -15.03 16.08
C HIS A 242 17.92 -15.91 16.14
N ILE A 243 18.09 -17.21 16.29
CA ILE A 243 16.99 -18.15 16.46
C ILE A 243 16.91 -18.56 17.93
N ASN A 244 15.69 -18.68 18.46
CA ASN A 244 15.50 -19.07 19.85
C ASN A 244 16.15 -20.44 20.15
N ALA A 245 16.69 -20.60 21.36
CA ALA A 245 17.56 -21.74 21.68
C ALA A 245 16.82 -23.08 21.69
N GLU A 246 15.51 -23.08 21.96
CA GLU A 246 14.68 -24.29 21.91
C GLU A 246 14.50 -24.76 20.47
N LEU A 247 14.13 -23.86 19.56
CA LEU A 247 13.91 -24.16 18.16
C LEU A 247 15.20 -24.57 17.44
N LEU A 248 16.38 -24.10 17.88
CA LEU A 248 17.67 -24.58 17.40
C LEU A 248 17.96 -26.05 17.76
N ARG A 249 17.39 -26.55 18.87
CA ARG A 249 17.56 -27.94 19.33
C ARG A 249 16.48 -28.88 18.81
N GLU A 250 15.38 -28.34 18.31
CA GLU A 250 14.29 -29.11 17.74
C GLU A 250 14.71 -29.84 16.46
N VAL A 251 14.24 -31.07 16.31
CA VAL A 251 14.46 -31.89 15.11
C VAL A 251 13.13 -32.08 14.41
N ASP A 252 12.97 -31.42 13.27
CA ASP A 252 11.79 -31.46 12.40
C ASP A 252 12.22 -31.55 10.92
N GLY A 253 11.28 -31.37 10.00
CA GLY A 253 11.48 -31.41 8.56
C GLY A 253 12.43 -30.34 8.00
N PRO A 254 12.70 -30.42 6.68
CA PRO A 254 13.73 -29.62 6.01
C PRO A 254 13.48 -28.11 6.11
N MET A 255 12.23 -27.67 6.27
CA MET A 255 11.90 -26.25 6.40
C MET A 255 12.36 -25.65 7.73
N LEU A 256 12.27 -26.40 8.83
CA LEU A 256 12.80 -25.94 10.10
C LEU A 256 14.33 -25.79 10.00
N LYS A 257 15.00 -26.83 9.49
CA LYS A 257 16.45 -26.86 9.36
C LYS A 257 16.99 -25.78 8.43
N HIS A 258 16.61 -25.82 7.16
CA HIS A 258 17.19 -24.96 6.13
C HIS A 258 16.52 -23.59 6.04
N GLY A 259 15.25 -23.50 6.43
CA GLY A 259 14.46 -22.27 6.36
C GLY A 259 14.62 -21.38 7.58
N ILE A 260 14.84 -21.95 8.78
CA ILE A 260 14.92 -21.19 10.03
C ILE A 260 16.27 -21.37 10.72
N GLN A 261 16.63 -22.58 11.15
CA GLN A 261 17.81 -22.83 12.00
C GLN A 261 19.12 -22.37 11.34
N GLU A 262 19.33 -22.71 10.08
CA GLU A 262 20.54 -22.31 9.32
C GLU A 262 20.63 -20.81 9.04
N MET A 263 19.58 -20.03 9.35
CA MET A 263 19.62 -18.56 9.26
C MET A 263 20.24 -17.93 10.50
N ASP A 264 20.38 -18.66 11.60
CA ASP A 264 21.04 -18.16 12.81
C ASP A 264 22.44 -17.62 12.50
N SER A 265 22.79 -16.53 13.18
CA SER A 265 24.08 -15.84 13.06
C SER A 265 24.40 -15.26 11.67
N ARG A 266 23.43 -15.26 10.73
CA ARG A 266 23.60 -14.59 9.43
C ARG A 266 23.27 -13.11 9.51
N ASN A 267 23.94 -12.31 8.68
CA ASN A 267 23.52 -10.93 8.46
C ASN A 267 22.27 -10.88 7.58
N ILE A 268 21.31 -10.04 7.95
CA ILE A 268 20.21 -9.71 7.04
C ILE A 268 20.71 -8.82 5.90
N VAL A 269 20.02 -8.90 4.77
CA VAL A 269 20.12 -7.89 3.72
C VAL A 269 19.45 -6.61 4.23
N VAL A 270 20.09 -5.47 3.99
CA VAL A 270 19.51 -4.15 4.26
C VAL A 270 19.45 -3.32 2.97
N PRO A 271 18.53 -2.35 2.87
CA PRO A 271 18.45 -1.45 1.72
C PRO A 271 19.76 -0.73 1.42
N ALA A 272 20.02 -0.51 0.13
CA ALA A 272 21.22 0.20 -0.33
C ALA A 272 21.26 1.67 0.14
N ARG A 273 20.08 2.29 0.28
CA ARG A 273 19.95 3.67 0.76
C ARG A 273 20.01 3.71 2.29
N LEU A 274 20.96 4.46 2.84
CA LEU A 274 21.20 4.53 4.29
C LEU A 274 19.97 4.95 5.10
N THR A 275 19.17 5.91 4.60
CA THR A 275 17.95 6.38 5.29
C THR A 275 16.83 5.35 5.32
N ASP A 276 16.93 4.30 4.48
CA ASP A 276 15.93 3.26 4.35
C ASP A 276 16.35 2.00 5.13
N GLN A 277 17.56 1.99 5.71
CA GLN A 277 18.01 0.87 6.52
C GLN A 277 17.19 0.76 7.81
N PRO A 278 16.99 -0.47 8.33
CA PRO A 278 16.33 -0.68 9.62
C PRO A 278 16.96 0.17 10.72
N ASP A 279 16.12 0.91 11.44
CA ASP A 279 16.57 1.72 12.55
C ASP A 279 17.12 0.82 13.66
N ARG A 280 18.38 1.05 14.03
CA ARG A 280 19.10 0.21 15.01
C ARG A 280 18.51 0.31 16.41
N ALA A 281 17.95 1.45 16.81
CA ALA A 281 17.32 1.61 18.12
C ALA A 281 15.99 0.85 18.17
N ARG A 282 15.21 0.87 17.09
CA ARG A 282 13.99 0.04 16.98
C ARG A 282 14.31 -1.45 17.04
N LEU A 283 15.35 -1.88 16.32
CA LEU A 283 15.83 -3.26 16.39
C LEU A 283 16.29 -3.63 17.80
N ALA A 284 17.00 -2.74 18.50
CA ALA A 284 17.43 -2.98 19.88
C ALA A 284 16.25 -3.26 20.80
N ALA A 285 15.25 -2.38 20.80
CA ALA A 285 14.05 -2.55 21.62
C ALA A 285 13.29 -3.85 21.27
N ARG A 286 13.10 -4.13 19.98
CA ARG A 286 12.40 -5.35 19.54
C ARG A 286 13.18 -6.62 19.89
N TYR A 287 14.52 -6.56 19.81
CA TYR A 287 15.43 -7.65 20.15
C TYR A 287 15.50 -7.93 21.64
N GLU A 288 15.45 -6.90 22.50
CA GLU A 288 15.30 -7.08 23.95
C GLU A 288 14.02 -7.86 24.28
N GLY A 289 12.90 -7.55 23.61
CA GLY A 289 11.66 -8.32 23.74
C GLY A 289 11.80 -9.77 23.29
N PHE A 290 12.58 -10.05 22.24
CA PHE A 290 12.92 -11.41 21.81
C PHE A 290 13.75 -12.15 22.88
N LEU A 291 14.80 -11.52 23.42
CA LEU A 291 15.63 -12.12 24.48
C LEU A 291 14.85 -12.42 25.75
N ALA A 292 13.86 -11.58 26.08
CA ALA A 292 13.00 -11.79 27.24
C ALA A 292 11.99 -12.94 27.05
N ALA A 293 11.70 -13.34 25.80
CA ALA A 293 10.72 -14.38 25.48
C ALA A 293 11.28 -15.82 25.59
N GLY A 294 12.60 -16.01 25.57
CA GLY A 294 13.27 -17.31 25.76
C GLY A 294 14.00 -17.84 24.54
#